data_AF-A0A7W2IY73-F1
#
_entry.id   AF-A0A7W2IY73-F1
#
_cell.length_a   1.000
_cell.length_b   1.000
_cell.length_c   1.000
_cell.angle_alpha   90.00
_cell.angle_beta   90.00
_cell.angle_gamma   90.00
#
_symmetry.space_group_name_H-M   'P 1'
#
loop_
_entity.id
_entity.type
_entity.pdbx_description
1 polymer ?
#
loop_
_entity_poly.entity_id
_entity_poly.type
_entity_poly.pdbx_seq_one_letter_code
_entity_poly.pdbx_strand_id
1 'polypeptide(L)'
;MKNKFLLIAIITFCILSCSKGKTIMNREDLAIDKTFKIDPTIKKDTAFKFLNTLPETYNFLDEVIPNAKKSSNVHFNYGKDVEATEHYYSVRNKADAFKKGNDSLIISIGTADGYSGSGINLIIKKDSYSSRYYKFSDMLSYNDKKPQHKTLYQNLILDKAKYNLNDSIYGFINFKSQYIDKRSDTIIVAAKGHFRAKIREAEF
;
A
#
# COMPACT_ATOMS: atom_id res chain seq x y z
N MET A 1 -35.29 17.19 75.71
CA MET A 1 -34.31 18.25 75.38
C MET A 1 -33.57 17.86 74.12
N LYS A 2 -33.49 18.81 73.18
CA LYS A 2 -32.79 18.72 71.90
C LYS A 2 -31.30 18.45 72.16
N ASN A 3 -30.67 17.57 71.38
CA ASN A 3 -29.33 17.86 70.88
C ASN A 3 -29.13 17.23 69.49
N LYS A 4 -28.72 18.13 68.59
CA LYS A 4 -28.44 17.93 67.18
C LYS A 4 -26.97 17.53 67.00
N PHE A 5 -26.68 17.06 65.79
CA PHE A 5 -25.36 16.93 65.15
C PHE A 5 -24.45 15.80 65.63
N LEU A 6 -24.28 14.78 64.79
CA LEU A 6 -23.07 14.73 63.97
C LEU A 6 -23.31 13.88 62.72
N LEU A 7 -23.22 14.55 61.58
CA LEU A 7 -23.25 14.01 60.24
C LEU A 7 -21.82 13.57 59.91
N ILE A 8 -21.55 12.26 59.77
CA ILE A 8 -20.34 11.78 59.11
C ILE A 8 -20.79 10.85 57.99
N ALA A 9 -20.77 11.44 56.78
CA ALA A 9 -20.91 10.75 55.53
C ALA A 9 -19.68 9.87 55.30
N ILE A 10 -19.87 8.56 55.29
CA ILE A 10 -18.93 7.62 54.66
C ILE A 10 -19.63 7.14 53.39
N ILE A 11 -19.57 7.99 52.36
CA ILE A 11 -19.80 7.57 50.98
C ILE A 11 -18.50 6.88 50.57
N THR A 12 -18.42 5.59 50.86
CA THR A 12 -17.31 4.76 50.39
C THR A 12 -17.43 4.65 48.88
N PHE A 13 -16.56 5.39 48.23
CA PHE A 13 -16.15 5.32 46.84
C PHE A 13 -15.90 3.85 46.43
N CYS A 14 -16.92 3.18 45.92
CA CYS A 14 -16.75 2.03 45.03
C CYS A 14 -17.15 2.46 43.63
N ILE A 15 -16.44 3.46 43.10
CA ILE A 15 -16.28 3.54 41.65
C ILE A 15 -15.45 2.31 41.28
N LEU A 16 -16.14 1.23 40.94
CA LEU A 16 -15.59 0.14 40.16
C LEU A 16 -15.11 0.77 38.87
N SER A 17 -13.85 1.21 38.89
CA SER A 17 -13.07 1.58 37.73
C SER A 17 -13.03 0.35 36.84
N CYS A 18 -14.01 0.27 35.95
CA CYS A 18 -13.95 -0.53 34.75
C CYS A 18 -12.93 0.15 33.82
N SER A 19 -11.66 0.13 34.21
CA SER A 19 -10.59 0.30 33.26
C SER A 19 -10.60 -0.97 32.41
N LYS A 20 -11.45 -0.98 31.37
CA LYS A 20 -11.16 -1.73 30.16
C LYS A 20 -9.77 -1.26 29.75
N GLY A 21 -8.74 -1.97 30.19
CA GLY A 21 -7.44 -1.90 29.58
C GLY A 21 -7.71 -2.09 28.11
N LYS A 22 -7.53 -1.04 27.32
CA LYS A 22 -7.32 -1.22 25.89
C LYS A 22 -6.17 -2.19 25.82
N THR A 23 -6.46 -3.45 25.52
CA THR A 23 -5.45 -4.39 25.09
C THR A 23 -4.79 -3.69 23.91
N ILE A 24 -3.61 -3.13 24.15
CA ILE A 24 -2.76 -2.64 23.09
C ILE A 24 -2.38 -3.92 22.38
N MET A 25 -3.16 -4.30 21.36
CA MET A 25 -2.74 -5.32 20.42
C MET A 25 -1.36 -4.88 19.96
N ASN A 26 -0.36 -5.71 20.20
CA ASN A 26 0.94 -5.51 19.58
C ASN A 26 0.68 -5.36 18.09
N ARG A 27 1.14 -4.23 17.52
CA ARG A 27 0.96 -3.88 16.11
C ARG A 27 1.56 -4.93 15.17
N GLU A 28 2.33 -5.87 15.74
CA GLU A 28 3.00 -6.98 15.07
C GLU A 28 2.11 -8.23 14.89
N ASP A 29 0.95 -8.30 15.57
CA ASP A 29 0.00 -9.43 15.51
C ASP A 29 -1.17 -9.21 14.54
N LEU A 30 -1.13 -8.14 13.73
CA LEU A 30 -2.10 -7.98 12.65
C LEU A 30 -1.82 -9.06 11.61
N ALA A 31 -2.67 -10.08 11.57
CA ALA A 31 -2.71 -11.06 10.49
C ALA A 31 -2.77 -10.30 9.16
N ILE A 32 -1.63 -10.26 8.46
CA ILE A 32 -1.53 -9.60 7.17
C ILE A 32 -2.43 -10.39 6.23
N ASP A 33 -3.51 -9.76 5.74
CA ASP A 33 -4.44 -10.40 4.81
C ASP A 33 -3.65 -10.87 3.58
N LYS A 34 -3.60 -12.19 3.37
CA LYS A 34 -2.91 -12.79 2.22
C LYS A 34 -3.85 -12.98 1.05
N THR A 35 -5.13 -12.71 1.21
CA THR A 35 -6.18 -12.85 0.20
C THR A 35 -6.59 -11.49 -0.32
N PHE A 36 -6.90 -11.41 -1.61
CA PHE A 36 -7.38 -10.18 -2.21
C PHE A 36 -8.89 -10.28 -2.45
N LYS A 37 -9.56 -9.13 -2.44
CA LYS A 37 -11.00 -9.04 -2.67
C LYS A 37 -11.28 -8.90 -4.17
N ILE A 38 -12.42 -9.44 -4.59
CA ILE A 38 -12.92 -9.29 -5.96
C ILE A 38 -14.09 -8.32 -5.96
N ASP A 39 -13.98 -7.26 -6.76
CA ASP A 39 -15.07 -6.35 -7.05
C ASP A 39 -15.14 -6.10 -8.57
N PRO A 40 -15.99 -6.83 -9.30
CA PRO A 40 -16.13 -6.67 -10.76
C PRO A 40 -16.63 -5.28 -11.18
N THR A 41 -17.14 -4.49 -10.23
CA THR A 41 -17.64 -3.14 -10.48
C THR A 41 -16.58 -2.06 -10.30
N ILE A 42 -15.41 -2.38 -9.74
CA ILE A 42 -14.34 -1.41 -9.45
C ILE A 42 -13.93 -0.59 -10.67
N LYS A 43 -13.94 -1.17 -11.86
CA LYS A 43 -13.64 -0.46 -13.13
C LYS A 43 -14.60 0.70 -13.45
N LYS A 44 -15.77 0.75 -12.78
CA LYS A 44 -16.76 1.83 -12.90
C LYS A 44 -16.52 2.96 -11.89
N ASP A 45 -15.58 2.80 -10.96
CA ASP A 45 -15.23 3.83 -9.97
C ASP A 45 -14.84 5.14 -10.67
N THR A 46 -15.26 6.25 -10.07
CA THR A 46 -14.98 7.60 -10.58
C THR A 46 -13.49 7.90 -10.72
N ALA A 47 -12.63 7.25 -9.95
CA ALA A 47 -11.18 7.34 -10.08
C ALA A 47 -10.71 6.96 -11.49
N PHE A 48 -11.30 5.95 -12.13
CA PHE A 48 -10.92 5.58 -13.49
C PHE A 48 -11.38 6.58 -14.54
N LYS A 49 -12.49 7.28 -14.28
CA LYS A 49 -12.91 8.43 -15.12
C LYS A 49 -11.91 9.57 -14.99
N PHE A 50 -11.47 9.89 -13.79
CA PHE A 50 -10.41 10.88 -13.55
C PHE A 50 -9.07 10.48 -14.20
N LEU A 51 -8.65 9.21 -14.09
CA LEU A 51 -7.45 8.71 -14.77
C LEU A 51 -7.54 8.81 -16.29
N ASN A 52 -8.74 8.85 -16.89
CA ASN A 52 -8.89 9.06 -18.33
C ASN A 52 -8.61 10.50 -18.77
N THR A 53 -8.67 11.48 -17.86
CA THR A 53 -8.44 12.90 -18.18
C THR A 53 -6.99 13.32 -18.04
N LEU A 54 -6.12 12.43 -17.54
CA LEU A 54 -4.72 12.72 -17.27
C LEU A 54 -3.81 11.95 -18.24
N PRO A 55 -2.74 12.59 -18.72
CA PRO A 55 -1.72 11.89 -19.50
C PRO A 55 -0.97 10.90 -18.61
N GLU A 56 -0.44 9.84 -19.23
CA GLU A 56 0.38 8.86 -18.54
C GLU A 56 1.69 9.44 -18.00
N THR A 57 2.16 8.88 -16.88
CA THR A 57 3.51 9.06 -16.36
C THR A 57 4.42 7.97 -16.90
N TYR A 58 5.52 8.37 -17.53
CA TYR A 58 6.50 7.45 -18.09
C TYR A 58 7.76 7.39 -17.23
N ASN A 59 8.31 6.20 -17.08
CA ASN A 59 9.67 5.99 -16.62
C ASN A 59 10.66 6.39 -17.73
N PHE A 60 11.90 6.69 -17.36
CA PHE A 60 12.90 7.19 -18.31
C PHE A 60 13.13 6.26 -19.52
N LEU A 61 13.06 4.94 -19.28
CA LEU A 61 13.28 3.91 -20.30
C LEU A 61 11.99 3.47 -21.00
N ASP A 62 10.84 4.04 -20.67
CA ASP A 62 9.58 3.65 -21.30
C ASP A 62 9.47 4.20 -22.73
N GLU A 63 8.91 3.41 -23.63
CA GLU A 63 8.35 3.94 -24.88
C GLU A 63 7.16 4.86 -24.58
N VAL A 64 7.20 6.07 -25.12
CA VAL A 64 6.13 7.05 -24.97
C VAL A 64 5.02 6.74 -25.96
N ILE A 65 3.85 6.37 -25.44
CA ILE A 65 2.66 6.12 -26.24
C ILE A 65 1.80 7.41 -26.30
N PRO A 66 1.58 8.00 -27.50
CA PRO A 66 0.73 9.18 -27.62
C PRO A 66 -0.67 8.92 -27.08
N ASN A 67 -1.22 9.89 -26.34
CA ASN A 67 -2.56 9.83 -25.76
C ASN A 67 -2.82 8.65 -24.80
N ALA A 68 -1.76 8.00 -24.30
CA ALA A 68 -1.95 6.99 -23.26
C ALA A 68 -2.52 7.64 -22.01
N LYS A 69 -3.51 6.96 -21.44
CA LYS A 69 -4.23 7.44 -20.27
C LYS A 69 -3.51 6.99 -19.01
N LYS A 70 -3.52 7.82 -17.98
CA LYS A 70 -2.84 7.52 -16.71
C LYS A 70 -3.23 6.15 -16.15
N SER A 71 -2.24 5.35 -15.75
CA SER A 71 -2.42 4.00 -15.22
C SER A 71 -2.65 3.98 -13.71
N SER A 72 -2.20 5.01 -12.98
CA SER A 72 -2.21 4.99 -11.52
C SER A 72 -2.49 6.35 -10.90
N ASN A 73 -3.33 6.37 -9.86
CA ASN A 73 -3.41 7.45 -8.87
C ASN A 73 -3.08 6.94 -7.47
N VAL A 74 -2.21 5.92 -7.35
CA VAL A 74 -1.74 5.45 -6.05
C VAL A 74 -0.86 6.52 -5.42
N HIS A 75 -1.27 7.02 -4.26
CA HIS A 75 -0.56 8.05 -3.51
C HIS A 75 0.51 7.42 -2.62
N PHE A 76 1.78 7.67 -2.91
CA PHE A 76 2.90 7.27 -2.06
C PHE A 76 3.25 8.36 -1.06
N ASN A 77 3.33 8.00 0.22
CA ASN A 77 3.74 8.90 1.29
C ASN A 77 4.81 8.22 2.18
N TYR A 78 5.74 9.03 2.70
CA TYR A 78 6.95 8.57 3.40
C TYR A 78 7.17 9.33 4.71
N GLY A 79 7.44 8.63 5.82
CA GLY A 79 7.75 9.26 7.11
C GLY A 79 7.20 8.48 8.30
N LYS A 80 7.62 8.79 9.53
CA LYS A 80 7.38 7.96 10.72
C LYS A 80 5.89 7.76 11.05
N ASP A 81 5.04 8.78 10.87
CA ASP A 81 3.62 8.77 11.22
C ASP A 81 2.69 8.96 10.02
N VAL A 82 3.09 8.41 8.88
CA VAL A 82 2.41 8.71 7.62
C VAL A 82 1.15 7.88 7.41
N GLU A 83 0.06 8.60 7.14
CA GLU A 83 -1.12 8.10 6.45
C GLU A 83 -1.02 8.48 4.97
N ALA A 84 -1.71 7.73 4.10
CA ALA A 84 -1.72 8.07 2.68
C ALA A 84 -2.57 9.34 2.45
N THR A 85 -1.93 10.51 2.56
CA THR A 85 -2.54 11.81 2.29
C THR A 85 -2.39 12.17 0.82
N GLU A 86 -3.36 12.90 0.28
CA GLU A 86 -3.37 13.31 -1.12
C GLU A 86 -2.43 14.50 -1.34
N HIS A 87 -1.30 14.29 -2.01
CA HIS A 87 -0.43 15.36 -2.49
C HIS A 87 -0.15 15.20 -3.99
N TYR A 88 -0.06 16.29 -4.77
CA TYR A 88 0.11 16.21 -6.23
C TYR A 88 1.31 15.32 -6.66
N TYR A 89 2.47 15.47 -6.01
CA TYR A 89 3.64 14.63 -6.30
C TYR A 89 3.54 13.16 -5.85
N SER A 90 2.60 12.82 -4.97
CA SER A 90 2.44 11.45 -4.48
C SER A 90 1.89 10.48 -5.54
N VAL A 91 1.35 11.01 -6.66
CA VAL A 91 0.77 10.23 -7.77
C VAL A 91 1.61 10.24 -9.05
N ARG A 92 2.85 10.75 -9.00
CA ARG A 92 3.78 10.63 -10.13
C ARG A 92 4.36 9.21 -10.14
N ASN A 93 3.55 8.26 -10.57
CA ASN A 93 3.90 6.85 -10.73
C ASN A 93 3.06 6.23 -11.85
N LYS A 94 3.52 5.07 -12.30
CA LYS A 94 2.91 4.23 -13.33
C LYS A 94 2.59 2.86 -12.73
N ALA A 95 1.54 2.23 -13.23
CA ALA A 95 1.24 0.83 -12.93
C ALA A 95 1.47 -0.04 -14.17
N ASP A 96 2.27 -1.08 -14.00
CA ASP A 96 2.55 -2.09 -15.01
C ASP A 96 2.18 -3.47 -14.46
N ALA A 97 1.69 -4.35 -15.34
CA ALA A 97 1.30 -5.71 -14.97
C ALA A 97 1.88 -6.73 -15.94
N PHE A 98 2.52 -7.76 -15.38
CA PHE A 98 3.26 -8.78 -16.13
C PHE A 98 2.89 -10.17 -15.65
N LYS A 99 2.65 -11.08 -16.58
CA LYS A 99 2.52 -12.50 -16.28
C LYS A 99 3.91 -13.13 -16.22
N LYS A 100 4.23 -13.80 -15.11
CA LYS A 100 5.45 -14.59 -14.94
C LYS A 100 5.09 -16.07 -14.88
N GLY A 101 5.31 -16.77 -16.00
CA GLY A 101 4.84 -18.14 -16.17
C GLY A 101 3.30 -18.24 -16.14
N ASN A 102 2.78 -19.42 -15.83
CA ASN A 102 1.33 -19.65 -15.89
C ASN A 102 0.56 -19.12 -14.68
N ASP A 103 1.20 -19.06 -13.51
CA ASP A 103 0.49 -18.94 -12.22
C ASP A 103 0.80 -17.66 -11.43
N SER A 104 1.69 -16.79 -11.93
CA SER A 104 2.07 -15.58 -11.22
C SER A 104 1.76 -14.33 -12.03
N LEU A 105 1.04 -13.40 -11.42
CA LEU A 105 0.85 -12.05 -11.93
C LEU A 105 1.66 -11.10 -11.04
N ILE A 106 2.50 -10.29 -11.66
CA ILE A 106 3.28 -9.24 -11.00
C ILE A 106 2.67 -7.91 -11.39
N ILE A 107 2.32 -7.09 -10.41
CA ILE A 107 1.88 -5.71 -10.63
C ILE A 107 2.93 -4.82 -9.97
N SER A 108 3.58 -3.97 -10.76
CA SER A 108 4.52 -2.97 -10.27
C SER A 108 3.85 -1.61 -10.31
N ILE A 109 3.88 -0.88 -9.21
CA ILE A 109 3.35 0.48 -9.13
C ILE A 109 4.45 1.36 -8.56
N GLY A 110 4.95 2.32 -9.34
CA GLY A 110 6.06 3.15 -8.89
C GLY A 110 6.68 3.98 -10.00
N THR A 111 7.93 4.37 -9.77
CA THR A 111 8.78 5.06 -10.73
C THR A 111 10.16 4.44 -10.77
N ALA A 112 10.79 4.51 -11.94
CA ALA A 112 12.18 4.17 -12.15
C ALA A 112 12.75 5.03 -13.29
N ASP A 113 14.05 5.28 -13.23
CA ASP A 113 14.80 5.96 -14.31
C ASP A 113 15.86 5.06 -14.96
N GLY A 114 15.90 3.77 -14.59
CA GLY A 114 16.89 2.80 -15.02
C GLY A 114 18.09 2.67 -14.08
N TYR A 115 18.40 3.73 -13.32
CA TYR A 115 19.50 3.76 -12.35
C TYR A 115 18.98 3.69 -10.92
N SER A 116 17.85 4.32 -10.66
CA SER A 116 17.16 4.38 -9.40
C SER A 116 15.66 4.18 -9.58
N GLY A 117 14.99 3.82 -8.50
CA GLY A 117 13.53 3.68 -8.53
C GLY A 117 12.96 3.33 -7.18
N SER A 118 11.64 3.53 -7.05
CA SER A 118 10.90 3.12 -5.87
C SER A 118 9.43 2.88 -6.19
N GLY A 119 8.78 2.04 -5.39
CA GLY A 119 7.40 1.67 -5.61
C GLY A 119 6.99 0.45 -4.80
N ILE A 120 5.91 -0.20 -5.23
CA ILE A 120 5.42 -1.44 -4.65
C ILE A 120 5.29 -2.49 -5.74
N ASN A 121 5.76 -3.69 -5.43
CA ASN A 121 5.47 -4.89 -6.21
C ASN A 121 4.39 -5.70 -5.49
N LEU A 122 3.33 -6.03 -6.22
CA LEU A 122 2.33 -7.01 -5.83
C LEU A 122 2.59 -8.29 -6.61
N ILE A 123 2.74 -9.41 -5.92
CA ILE A 123 2.88 -10.73 -6.52
C ILE A 123 1.63 -11.51 -6.17
N ILE A 124 0.80 -11.79 -7.17
CA ILE A 124 -0.43 -12.56 -7.05
C ILE A 124 -0.15 -13.98 -7.53
N LYS A 125 -0.50 -14.96 -6.71
CA LYS A 125 -0.41 -16.39 -7.02
C LYS A 125 -1.66 -17.09 -6.53
N LYS A 126 -2.43 -17.66 -7.46
CA LYS A 126 -3.74 -18.27 -7.18
C LYS A 126 -4.64 -17.25 -6.47
N ASP A 127 -5.14 -17.57 -5.28
CA ASP A 127 -6.03 -16.72 -4.48
C ASP A 127 -5.27 -15.93 -3.39
N SER A 128 -3.94 -15.93 -3.48
CA SER A 128 -3.07 -15.25 -2.52
C SER A 128 -2.23 -14.15 -3.17
N TYR A 129 -1.84 -13.16 -2.37
CA TYR A 129 -0.91 -12.15 -2.81
C TYR A 129 0.05 -11.72 -1.70
N SER A 130 1.19 -11.19 -2.13
CA SER A 130 2.15 -10.51 -1.27
C SER A 130 2.49 -9.16 -1.87
N SER A 131 2.56 -8.13 -1.03
CA SER A 131 3.06 -6.81 -1.41
C SER A 131 4.42 -6.53 -0.76
N ARG A 132 5.30 -5.88 -1.52
CA ARG A 132 6.61 -5.45 -1.04
C ARG A 132 6.93 -4.08 -1.60
N TYR A 133 7.27 -3.14 -0.72
CA TYR A 133 7.90 -1.88 -1.13
C TYR A 133 9.32 -2.19 -1.66
N TYR A 134 9.68 -1.56 -2.78
CA TYR A 134 11.02 -1.60 -3.31
C TYR A 134 11.59 -0.18 -3.39
N LYS A 135 12.90 -0.09 -3.20
CA LYS A 135 13.71 1.08 -3.52
C LYS A 135 15.07 0.57 -3.96
N PHE A 136 15.57 1.07 -5.08
CA PHE A 136 16.89 0.73 -5.58
C PHE A 136 17.61 1.97 -6.09
N SER A 137 18.93 1.87 -6.12
CA SER A 137 19.84 2.79 -6.79
C SER A 137 21.11 1.99 -7.11
N ASP A 138 21.64 2.21 -8.29
CA ASP A 138 22.93 1.73 -8.79
C ASP A 138 24.14 2.32 -8.05
N MET A 139 23.96 3.39 -7.27
CA MET A 139 24.97 3.92 -6.37
C MET A 139 25.19 2.97 -5.19
N LEU A 140 26.08 1.99 -5.38
CA LEU A 140 26.51 1.07 -4.32
C LEU A 140 27.64 1.68 -3.48
N SER A 141 27.53 1.60 -2.16
CA SER A 141 28.63 1.82 -1.23
C SER A 141 29.10 0.47 -0.67
N TYR A 142 30.40 0.33 -0.42
CA TYR A 142 31.02 -0.92 0.07
C TYR A 142 30.41 -1.44 1.39
N ASN A 143 29.81 -0.55 2.19
CA ASN A 143 29.20 -0.87 3.48
C ASN A 143 27.67 -0.95 3.46
N ASP A 144 27.05 -0.98 2.28
CA ASP A 144 25.59 -1.03 2.16
C ASP A 144 25.04 -2.38 2.65
N LYS A 145 24.15 -2.34 3.64
CA LYS A 145 23.40 -3.53 4.08
C LYS A 145 22.28 -3.84 3.08
N LYS A 146 21.87 -5.10 3.03
CA LYS A 146 20.68 -5.50 2.29
C LYS A 146 19.45 -4.85 2.94
N PRO A 147 18.61 -4.11 2.18
CA PRO A 147 17.41 -3.50 2.73
C PRO A 147 16.47 -4.55 3.31
N GLN A 148 15.78 -4.20 4.39
CA GLN A 148 14.80 -5.05 5.04
C GLN A 148 13.39 -4.46 4.87
N HIS A 149 12.40 -5.34 4.77
CA HIS A 149 11.01 -4.96 4.55
C HIS A 149 10.12 -5.73 5.53
N LYS A 150 9.17 -5.02 6.14
CA LYS A 150 8.10 -5.60 6.95
C LYS A 150 6.78 -4.96 6.55
N THR A 151 5.94 -5.71 5.85
CA THR A 151 4.56 -5.28 5.57
C THR A 151 3.81 -5.16 6.90
N LEU A 152 3.22 -4.00 7.14
CA LEU A 152 2.44 -3.72 8.35
C LEU A 152 0.94 -3.85 8.09
N TYR A 153 0.51 -3.56 6.87
CA TYR A 153 -0.86 -3.64 6.42
C TYR A 153 -0.91 -3.79 4.90
N GLN A 154 -1.85 -4.59 4.40
CA GLN A 154 -2.17 -4.65 2.98
C GLN A 154 -3.66 -4.99 2.80
N ASN A 155 -4.27 -4.37 1.79
CA ASN A 155 -5.61 -4.71 1.30
C ASN A 155 -5.63 -4.43 -0.20
N LEU A 156 -5.88 -5.46 -0.99
CA LEU A 156 -5.95 -5.42 -2.44
C LEU A 156 -7.36 -5.78 -2.90
N ILE A 157 -7.92 -4.97 -3.80
CA ILE A 157 -9.18 -5.24 -4.50
C ILE A 157 -8.87 -5.30 -5.99
N LEU A 158 -9.33 -6.34 -6.68
CA LEU A 158 -9.17 -6.53 -8.12
C LEU A 158 -10.53 -6.73 -8.79
N ASP A 159 -10.62 -6.43 -10.09
CA ASP A 159 -11.85 -6.63 -10.85
C ASP A 159 -12.18 -8.12 -11.10
N LYS A 160 -11.17 -8.99 -11.09
CA LYS A 160 -11.34 -10.45 -11.24
C LYS A 160 -10.17 -11.23 -10.65
N ALA A 161 -10.35 -12.53 -10.45
CA ALA A 161 -9.34 -13.39 -9.82
C ALA A 161 -8.27 -13.92 -10.80
N LYS A 162 -8.61 -14.04 -12.09
CA LYS A 162 -7.75 -14.65 -13.10
C LYS A 162 -7.63 -13.76 -14.32
N TYR A 163 -6.42 -13.73 -14.87
CA TYR A 163 -6.08 -12.90 -16.00
C TYR A 163 -5.24 -13.65 -17.04
N ASN A 164 -5.52 -13.35 -18.30
CA ASN A 164 -4.76 -13.78 -19.46
C ASN A 164 -3.88 -12.63 -19.97
N LEU A 165 -2.95 -12.96 -20.87
CA LEU A 165 -2.21 -11.94 -21.60
C LEU A 165 -3.20 -11.01 -22.33
N ASN A 166 -2.85 -9.73 -22.42
CA ASN A 166 -3.63 -8.64 -22.99
C ASN A 166 -4.92 -8.26 -22.23
N ASP A 167 -5.28 -8.96 -21.16
CA ASP A 167 -6.37 -8.51 -20.30
C ASP A 167 -6.04 -7.15 -19.68
N SER A 168 -7.08 -6.33 -19.49
CA SER A 168 -6.99 -5.18 -18.60
C SER A 168 -7.24 -5.62 -17.17
N ILE A 169 -6.43 -5.12 -16.26
CA ILE A 169 -6.61 -5.23 -14.82
C ILE A 169 -7.00 -3.88 -14.25
N TYR A 170 -7.97 -3.87 -13.33
CA TYR A 170 -8.37 -2.70 -12.56
C TYR A 170 -8.30 -3.08 -11.08
N GLY A 171 -7.70 -2.21 -10.28
CA GLY A 171 -7.52 -2.51 -8.87
C GLY A 171 -7.44 -1.29 -7.97
N PHE A 172 -7.57 -1.57 -6.68
CA PHE A 172 -7.32 -0.64 -5.59
C PHE A 172 -6.37 -1.27 -4.59
N ILE A 173 -5.38 -0.51 -4.16
CA ILE A 173 -4.42 -0.92 -3.14
C ILE A 173 -4.52 0.03 -1.95
N ASN A 174 -4.43 -0.52 -0.75
CA ASN A 174 -4.12 0.21 0.47
C ASN A 174 -3.06 -0.59 1.22
N PHE A 175 -1.88 0.00 1.40
CA PHE A 175 -0.67 -0.68 1.83
C PHE A 175 0.12 0.18 2.81
N LYS A 176 0.72 -0.47 3.80
CA LYS A 176 1.68 0.16 4.71
C LYS A 176 2.82 -0.82 5.00
N SER A 177 4.05 -0.34 4.96
CA SER A 177 5.24 -1.13 5.27
C SER A 177 6.29 -0.32 6.00
N GLN A 178 7.06 -1.01 6.82
CA GLN A 178 8.33 -0.54 7.32
C GLN A 178 9.44 -0.98 6.35
N TYR A 179 10.30 -0.05 5.98
CA TYR A 179 11.47 -0.26 5.14
C TYR A 179 12.70 0.19 5.92
N ILE A 180 13.67 -0.69 6.08
CA ILE A 180 14.97 -0.36 6.66
C ILE A 180 15.95 -0.32 5.51
N ASP A 181 16.51 0.85 5.24
CA ASP A 181 17.38 1.06 4.11
C ASP A 181 18.80 0.51 4.36
N LYS A 182 19.66 0.67 3.36
CA LYS A 182 21.04 0.20 3.39
C LYS A 182 21.92 0.86 4.48
N ARG A 183 21.51 2.04 4.96
CA ARG A 183 22.16 2.80 6.05
C ARG A 183 21.55 2.51 7.41
N SER A 184 20.63 1.55 7.50
CA SER A 184 19.84 1.21 8.69
C SER A 184 18.82 2.28 9.08
N ASP A 185 18.50 3.23 8.18
CA ASP A 185 17.45 4.19 8.41
C ASP A 185 16.08 3.53 8.21
N THR A 186 15.18 3.76 9.16
CA THR A 186 13.81 3.23 9.09
C THR A 186 12.87 4.26 8.50
N ILE A 187 12.17 3.86 7.44
CA ILE A 187 11.16 4.65 6.74
C ILE A 187 9.85 3.85 6.78
N ILE A 188 8.76 4.51 7.18
CA ILE A 188 7.42 3.96 6.95
C ILE A 188 6.91 4.48 5.61
N VAL A 189 6.40 3.57 4.79
CA VAL A 189 5.81 3.85 3.49
C VAL A 189 4.34 3.50 3.54
N ALA A 190 3.49 4.43 3.15
CA ALA A 190 2.06 4.20 2.93
C ALA A 190 1.72 4.43 1.46
N ALA A 191 0.91 3.56 0.88
CA ALA A 191 0.41 3.70 -0.48
C ALA A 191 -1.08 3.40 -0.55
N LYS A 192 -1.85 4.29 -1.18
CA LYS A 192 -3.30 4.11 -1.33
C LYS A 192 -3.80 4.70 -2.64
N GLY A 193 -4.63 3.95 -3.37
CA GLY A 193 -5.30 4.48 -4.56
C GLY A 193 -5.67 3.40 -5.57
N HIS A 194 -6.11 3.85 -6.74
CA HIS A 194 -6.53 3.00 -7.84
C HIS A 194 -5.42 2.88 -8.88
N PHE A 195 -5.42 1.72 -9.55
CA PHE A 195 -4.53 1.47 -10.67
C PHE A 195 -5.24 0.64 -11.73
N ARG A 196 -4.73 0.75 -12.96
CA ARG A 196 -5.07 -0.11 -14.08
C ARG A 196 -3.82 -0.41 -14.89
N ALA A 197 -3.81 -1.56 -15.53
CA ALA A 197 -2.74 -1.91 -16.46
C ALA A 197 -3.27 -2.87 -17.53
N LYS A 198 -2.52 -3.02 -18.61
CA LYS A 198 -2.69 -4.13 -19.56
C LYS A 198 -1.64 -5.19 -19.24
N ILE A 199 -2.07 -6.44 -19.16
CA ILE A 199 -1.19 -7.54 -18.79
C ILE A 199 -0.33 -7.92 -19.99
N ARG A 200 0.98 -7.85 -19.76
CA ARG A 200 2.02 -8.21 -20.73
C ARG A 200 2.77 -9.46 -20.28
N GLU A 201 3.55 -10.03 -21.18
CA GLU A 201 4.52 -11.05 -20.82
C GLU A 201 5.70 -10.39 -20.10
N ALA A 202 6.31 -11.09 -19.14
CA ALA A 202 7.54 -10.61 -18.52
C ALA A 202 8.70 -10.84 -19.49
N GLU A 203 9.22 -9.76 -20.09
CA GLU A 203 10.47 -9.78 -20.84
C GLU A 203 11.64 -9.72 -19.83
N PHE A 204 12.52 -10.72 -19.89
CA PHE A 204 13.74 -10.80 -19.08
C PHE A 204 14.96 -10.47 -19.93
#